data_AF-A0A1G0FX82-F1
#
_entry.id   AF-A0A1G0FX82-F1
#
_cell.length_a   1.000
_cell.length_b   1.000
_cell.length_c   1.000
_cell.angle_alpha   90.00
_cell.angle_beta   90.00
_cell.angle_gamma   90.00
#
_symmetry.space_group_name_H-M   'P 1'
#
loop_
_entity.id
_entity.type
_entity.pdbx_description
1 polymer ?
#
loop_
_entity_poly.entity_id
_entity_poly.type
_entity_poly.pdbx_seq_one_letter_code
_entity_poly.pdbx_strand_id
1 'polypeptide(L)'
;MKAMIMAAGRGKRLGELTLHTPKPLLKINNLSLIEYRLLALAKAGFTEIVINVSYLGQQIQAYLGDGERYSVKISYSVESEPLEVGGGIKKALPLLGDQPFLLTNSDIYTNFPYQDLKNIELELAHLVLVNNPPHIPGGDFSLAGRLVCEKTNKTYTYSGIAVLHPKLFTGVSKENFFLTEVLKPAIIQKKVTGQYYSGLWQDIGRPHDFFALQQQPSND
;
A
#
# COMPACT_ATOMS: atom_id res chain seq x y z
N MET A 1 2.47 -6.07 -15.46
CA MET A 1 2.58 -5.06 -14.37
C MET A 1 3.00 -5.78 -13.11
N LYS A 2 4.03 -5.29 -12.40
CA LYS A 2 4.43 -5.79 -11.07
C LYS A 2 3.60 -5.12 -9.97
N ALA A 3 3.60 -5.69 -8.77
CA ALA A 3 3.03 -5.03 -7.59
C ALA A 3 4.08 -4.84 -6.49
N MET A 4 3.92 -3.80 -5.68
CA MET A 4 4.71 -3.54 -4.49
C MET A 4 3.79 -3.55 -3.27
N ILE A 5 4.18 -4.31 -2.23
CA ILE A 5 3.53 -4.27 -0.92
C ILE A 5 4.43 -3.51 0.07
N MET A 6 3.89 -2.46 0.69
CA MET A 6 4.59 -1.72 1.73
C MET A 6 4.52 -2.45 3.07
N ALA A 7 5.65 -2.91 3.60
CA ALA A 7 5.74 -3.74 4.81
C ALA A 7 6.90 -3.38 5.76
N ALA A 8 7.62 -2.28 5.51
CA ALA A 8 8.77 -1.85 6.33
C ALA A 8 8.41 -1.16 7.67
N GLY A 9 7.14 -0.77 7.86
CA GLY A 9 6.72 0.04 9.00
C GLY A 9 6.80 -0.70 10.35
N ARG A 10 7.29 -0.01 11.39
CA ARG A 10 7.39 -0.58 12.75
C ARG A 10 6.03 -0.91 13.39
N GLY A 11 4.96 -0.21 13.00
CA GLY A 11 3.65 -0.40 13.63
C GLY A 11 3.54 0.13 15.06
N LYS A 12 4.34 1.15 15.44
CA LYS A 12 4.43 1.69 16.83
C LYS A 12 3.08 1.92 17.53
N ARG A 13 2.04 2.32 16.80
CA ARG A 13 0.68 2.55 17.31
C ARG A 13 -0.02 1.28 17.83
N LEU A 14 0.44 0.09 17.45
CA LEU A 14 -0.06 -1.21 17.89
C LEU A 14 0.57 -1.71 19.20
N GLY A 15 1.58 -1.01 19.73
CA GLY A 15 2.20 -1.33 21.02
C GLY A 15 2.76 -2.76 21.07
N GLU A 16 2.44 -3.48 22.15
CA GLU A 16 2.91 -4.83 22.46
C GLU A 16 2.70 -5.85 21.35
N LEU A 17 1.62 -5.70 20.56
CA LEU A 17 1.34 -6.60 19.42
C LEU A 17 2.52 -6.66 18.45
N THR A 18 3.25 -5.55 18.31
CA THR A 18 4.35 -5.42 17.35
C THR A 18 5.74 -5.53 17.96
N LEU A 19 5.87 -5.87 19.25
CA LEU A 19 7.18 -5.92 19.92
C LEU A 19 8.08 -7.04 19.38
N HIS A 20 7.48 -8.20 19.10
CA HIS A 20 8.18 -9.40 18.62
C HIS A 20 7.65 -9.94 17.29
N THR A 21 6.55 -9.40 16.79
CA THR A 21 5.91 -9.79 15.53
C THR A 21 5.80 -8.55 14.63
N PRO A 22 6.37 -8.54 13.41
CA PRO A 22 6.19 -7.41 12.51
C PRO A 22 4.71 -7.24 12.17
N LYS A 23 4.24 -5.98 12.09
CA LYS A 23 2.83 -5.65 11.77
C LYS A 23 2.26 -6.47 10.58
N PRO A 24 2.95 -6.62 9.44
CA PRO A 24 2.49 -7.44 8.32
C PRO A 24 2.16 -8.90 8.66
N LEU A 25 2.79 -9.48 9.69
CA LEU A 25 2.60 -10.86 10.13
C LEU A 25 1.55 -11.02 11.24
N LEU A 26 0.94 -9.93 11.72
CA LEU A 26 -0.20 -10.02 12.62
C LEU A 26 -1.37 -10.74 11.92
N LYS A 27 -2.02 -11.65 12.65
CA LYS A 27 -3.04 -12.54 12.09
C LYS A 27 -4.45 -12.06 12.38
N ILE A 28 -5.27 -12.02 11.32
CA ILE A 28 -6.72 -11.96 11.41
C ILE A 28 -7.22 -13.34 10.99
N ASN A 29 -7.93 -14.02 11.88
CA ASN A 29 -8.28 -15.44 11.71
C ASN A 29 -7.03 -16.28 11.40
N ASN A 30 -7.03 -17.02 10.29
CA ASN A 30 -5.96 -17.95 9.94
C ASN A 30 -4.84 -17.34 9.09
N LEU A 31 -5.00 -16.09 8.63
CA LEU A 31 -4.07 -15.45 7.70
C LEU A 31 -3.44 -14.20 8.31
N SER A 32 -2.17 -13.98 8.01
CA SER A 32 -1.53 -12.70 8.32
C SER A 32 -2.03 -11.57 7.41
N LEU A 33 -1.93 -10.32 7.88
CA LEU A 33 -2.34 -9.14 7.12
C LEU A 33 -1.75 -9.11 5.70
N ILE A 34 -0.45 -9.44 5.57
CA ILE A 34 0.23 -9.48 4.27
C ILE A 34 -0.23 -10.64 3.38
N GLU A 35 -0.64 -11.77 3.97
CA GLU A 35 -1.18 -12.90 3.21
C GLU A 35 -2.49 -12.56 2.53
N TYR A 36 -3.39 -11.83 3.21
CA TYR A 36 -4.60 -11.32 2.57
C TYR A 36 -4.29 -10.50 1.32
N ARG A 37 -3.23 -9.67 1.35
CA ARG A 37 -2.81 -8.86 0.20
C ARG A 37 -2.19 -9.73 -0.90
N LEU A 38 -1.30 -10.64 -0.55
CA LEU A 38 -0.66 -11.55 -1.52
C LEU A 38 -1.68 -12.41 -2.25
N LEU A 39 -2.61 -13.04 -1.53
CA LEU A 39 -3.66 -13.87 -2.13
C LEU A 39 -4.59 -13.06 -3.02
N ALA A 40 -4.96 -11.84 -2.61
CA ALA A 40 -5.79 -10.95 -3.43
C ALA A 40 -5.08 -10.52 -4.72
N LEU A 41 -3.78 -10.20 -4.66
CA LEU A 41 -2.97 -9.86 -5.83
C LEU A 41 -2.76 -11.06 -6.75
N ALA A 42 -2.47 -12.23 -6.20
CA ALA A 42 -2.34 -13.48 -6.96
C ALA A 42 -3.65 -13.80 -7.69
N LYS A 43 -4.80 -13.71 -7.00
CA LYS A 43 -6.14 -13.89 -7.60
C LYS A 43 -6.45 -12.86 -8.68
N ALA A 44 -6.00 -11.62 -8.52
CA ALA A 44 -6.09 -10.59 -9.54
C ALA A 44 -5.11 -10.82 -10.71
N GLY A 45 -4.21 -11.81 -10.60
CA GLY A 45 -3.26 -12.24 -11.62
C GLY A 45 -1.96 -11.43 -11.65
N PHE A 46 -1.53 -10.88 -10.52
CA PHE A 46 -0.18 -10.35 -10.36
C PHE A 46 0.76 -11.48 -9.95
N THR A 47 1.82 -11.71 -10.72
CA THR A 47 2.74 -12.85 -10.54
C THR A 47 4.10 -12.45 -9.99
N GLU A 48 4.44 -11.16 -10.02
CA GLU A 48 5.71 -10.63 -9.53
C GLU A 48 5.45 -9.52 -8.50
N ILE A 49 5.90 -9.76 -7.27
CA ILE A 49 5.64 -8.92 -6.10
C ILE A 49 6.96 -8.45 -5.50
N VAL A 50 7.08 -7.15 -5.26
CA VAL A 50 8.19 -6.56 -4.48
C VAL A 50 7.67 -6.20 -3.09
N ILE A 51 8.40 -6.56 -2.04
CA ILE A 51 8.02 -6.24 -0.66
C ILE A 51 9.18 -5.47 -0.02
N ASN A 52 8.94 -4.25 0.45
CA ASN A 52 9.96 -3.58 1.25
C ASN A 52 9.91 -4.06 2.71
N VAL A 53 11.08 -4.23 3.32
CA VAL A 53 11.17 -4.73 4.70
C VAL A 53 12.22 -3.92 5.48
N SER A 54 11.95 -3.65 6.75
CA SER A 54 12.89 -3.01 7.66
C SER A 54 12.76 -3.63 9.05
N TYR A 55 11.88 -3.09 9.90
CA TYR A 55 11.67 -3.60 11.26
C TYR A 55 11.22 -5.06 11.26
N LEU A 56 12.00 -5.92 11.93
CA LEU A 56 11.83 -7.38 11.94
C LEU A 56 11.71 -8.00 10.53
N GLY A 57 12.34 -7.38 9.52
CA GLY A 57 12.21 -7.76 8.11
C GLY A 57 12.60 -9.20 7.82
N GLN A 58 13.61 -9.73 8.53
CA GLN A 58 14.03 -11.13 8.41
C GLN A 58 12.90 -12.12 8.74
N GLN A 59 12.00 -11.79 9.69
CA GLN A 59 10.86 -12.65 9.98
C GLN A 59 9.86 -12.67 8.81
N ILE A 60 9.62 -11.53 8.17
CA ILE A 60 8.77 -11.43 6.98
C ILE A 60 9.34 -12.27 5.84
N GLN A 61 10.66 -12.16 5.60
CA GLN A 61 11.35 -12.94 4.57
C GLN A 61 11.30 -14.44 4.86
N ALA A 62 11.59 -14.86 6.09
CA ALA A 62 11.55 -16.26 6.49
C ALA A 62 10.13 -16.84 6.40
N TYR A 63 9.10 -16.06 6.76
CA TYR A 63 7.72 -16.52 6.73
C TYR A 63 7.18 -16.66 5.31
N LEU A 64 7.43 -15.68 4.44
CA LEU A 64 6.86 -15.62 3.09
C LEU A 64 7.70 -16.37 2.03
N GLY A 65 9.00 -16.53 2.25
CA GLY A 65 9.89 -17.22 1.32
C GLY A 65 10.00 -16.51 -0.03
N ASP A 66 10.09 -17.28 -1.10
CA ASP A 66 10.14 -16.76 -2.47
C ASP A 66 8.75 -16.50 -3.08
N GLY A 67 7.68 -16.82 -2.35
CA GLY A 67 6.30 -16.64 -2.78
C GLY A 67 5.65 -17.85 -3.46
N GLU A 68 6.36 -18.96 -3.65
CA GLU A 68 5.83 -20.13 -4.38
C GLU A 68 4.51 -20.64 -3.78
N ARG A 69 4.40 -20.66 -2.45
CA ARG A 69 3.17 -21.02 -1.71
C ARG A 69 1.93 -20.20 -2.11
N TYR A 70 2.14 -19.00 -2.63
CA TYR A 70 1.09 -18.07 -3.06
C TYR A 70 0.96 -17.96 -4.58
N SER A 71 1.66 -18.83 -5.35
CA SER A 71 1.71 -18.79 -6.81
C SER A 71 2.22 -17.46 -7.39
N VAL A 72 3.16 -16.82 -6.70
CA VAL A 72 3.83 -15.58 -7.13
C VAL A 72 5.33 -15.67 -6.89
N LYS A 73 6.10 -14.78 -7.52
CA LYS A 73 7.51 -14.55 -7.23
C LYS A 73 7.67 -13.30 -6.37
N ILE A 74 8.28 -13.44 -5.20
CA ILE A 74 8.55 -12.34 -4.28
C ILE A 74 10.01 -11.90 -4.39
N SER A 75 10.24 -10.59 -4.44
CA SER A 75 11.56 -9.96 -4.27
C SER A 75 11.51 -8.97 -3.11
N TYR A 76 12.59 -8.87 -2.35
CA TYR A 76 12.63 -8.04 -1.14
C TYR A 76 13.52 -6.81 -1.34
N SER A 77 12.98 -5.64 -0.99
CA SER A 77 13.74 -4.38 -0.87
C SER A 77 14.06 -4.14 0.61
N VAL A 78 15.29 -4.41 1.02
CA VAL A 78 15.70 -4.31 2.44
C VAL A 78 16.14 -2.89 2.78
N GLU A 79 15.52 -2.30 3.80
CA GLU A 79 15.81 -0.98 4.34
C GLU A 79 16.48 -1.09 5.72
N SER A 80 17.65 -0.45 5.88
CA SER A 80 18.36 -0.38 7.17
C SER A 80 17.55 0.33 8.23
N GLU A 81 16.78 1.34 7.83
CA GLU A 81 15.81 2.07 8.63
C GLU A 81 14.60 2.41 7.76
N PRO A 82 13.39 2.60 8.32
CA PRO A 82 12.21 2.95 7.54
C PRO A 82 12.41 4.27 6.75
N LEU A 83 12.34 4.19 5.41
CA LEU A 83 12.62 5.33 4.52
C LEU A 83 11.38 6.18 4.17
N GLU A 84 10.32 6.07 4.96
CA GLU A 84 8.98 6.55 4.60
C GLU A 84 8.47 5.92 3.29
N VAL A 85 7.20 6.19 2.93
CA VAL A 85 6.58 5.54 1.76
C VAL A 85 7.29 5.91 0.46
N GLY A 86 7.62 7.20 0.26
CA GLY A 86 8.26 7.67 -0.97
C GLY A 86 9.67 7.12 -1.13
N GLY A 87 10.46 7.15 -0.06
CA GLY A 87 11.82 6.63 -0.04
C GLY A 87 11.88 5.12 -0.24
N GLY A 88 11.02 4.36 0.43
CA GLY A 88 10.94 2.91 0.27
C GLY A 88 10.60 2.48 -1.16
N ILE A 89 9.67 3.19 -1.82
CA ILE A 89 9.35 2.96 -3.23
C ILE A 89 10.55 3.29 -4.12
N LYS A 90 11.17 4.48 -3.94
CA LYS A 90 12.34 4.89 -4.73
C LYS A 90 13.45 3.86 -4.67
N LYS A 91 13.75 3.32 -3.47
CA LYS A 91 14.75 2.27 -3.28
C LYS A 91 14.39 0.95 -3.97
N ALA A 92 13.10 0.62 -4.06
CA ALA A 92 12.60 -0.57 -4.71
C ALA A 92 12.49 -0.47 -6.25
N LEU A 93 12.64 0.74 -6.84
CA LEU A 93 12.51 0.94 -8.29
C LEU A 93 13.38 0.01 -9.14
N PRO A 94 14.65 -0.29 -8.80
CA PRO A 94 15.45 -1.24 -9.58
C PRO A 94 14.84 -2.64 -9.66
N LEU A 95 14.05 -3.07 -8.66
CA LEU A 95 13.33 -4.35 -8.66
C LEU A 95 12.01 -4.27 -9.44
N LEU A 96 11.39 -3.09 -9.47
CA LEU A 96 10.11 -2.83 -10.13
C LEU A 96 10.27 -2.61 -11.65
N GLY A 97 11.40 -2.04 -12.07
CA GLY A 97 11.69 -1.69 -13.46
C GLY A 97 11.03 -0.37 -13.88
N ASP A 98 10.95 -0.12 -15.19
CA ASP A 98 10.55 1.19 -15.74
C ASP A 98 9.05 1.32 -16.07
N GLN A 99 8.30 0.21 -15.96
CA GLN A 99 6.87 0.18 -16.23
C GLN A 99 6.04 0.59 -15.01
N PRO A 100 4.80 1.09 -15.19
CA PRO A 100 3.88 1.28 -14.08
C PRO A 100 3.72 0.02 -13.24
N PHE A 101 3.56 0.23 -11.93
CA PHE A 101 3.38 -0.84 -10.95
C PHE A 101 2.26 -0.50 -9.98
N LEU A 102 1.63 -1.54 -9.45
CA LEU A 102 0.65 -1.41 -8.39
C LEU A 102 1.34 -1.22 -7.04
N LEU A 103 0.82 -0.33 -6.20
CA LEU A 103 1.25 -0.15 -4.82
C LEU A 103 0.08 -0.49 -3.89
N THR A 104 0.34 -1.24 -2.82
CA THR A 104 -0.62 -1.43 -1.72
C THR A 104 0.11 -1.48 -0.39
N ASN A 105 -0.46 -0.95 0.68
CA ASN A 105 0.09 -1.19 2.02
C ASN A 105 -0.31 -2.57 2.54
N SER A 106 0.56 -3.19 3.34
CA SER A 106 0.28 -4.50 3.95
C SER A 106 -0.78 -4.45 5.05
N ASP A 107 -1.02 -3.27 5.62
CA ASP A 107 -1.86 -3.06 6.80
C ASP A 107 -3.31 -2.67 6.49
N ILE A 108 -3.70 -2.72 5.22
CA ILE A 108 -5.07 -2.43 4.80
C ILE A 108 -5.85 -3.73 4.74
N TYR A 109 -6.97 -3.80 5.47
CA TYR A 109 -7.98 -4.83 5.30
C TYR A 109 -9.06 -4.34 4.32
N THR A 110 -9.15 -4.96 3.15
CA THR A 110 -10.07 -4.54 2.09
C THR A 110 -10.42 -5.67 1.12
N ASN A 111 -11.61 -5.60 0.54
CA ASN A 111 -12.06 -6.43 -0.59
C ASN A 111 -11.95 -5.71 -1.96
N PHE A 112 -11.12 -4.66 -2.05
CA PHE A 112 -10.91 -3.92 -3.28
C PHE A 112 -10.50 -4.85 -4.45
N PRO A 113 -11.17 -4.76 -5.61
CA PRO A 113 -10.88 -5.60 -6.78
C PRO A 113 -9.61 -5.15 -7.51
N TYR A 114 -8.45 -5.65 -7.09
CA TYR A 114 -7.14 -5.26 -7.67
C TYR A 114 -7.02 -5.49 -9.19
N GLN A 115 -7.82 -6.37 -9.78
CA GLN A 115 -7.85 -6.57 -11.24
C GLN A 115 -8.25 -5.30 -12.01
N ASP A 116 -9.03 -4.41 -11.39
CA ASP A 116 -9.50 -3.17 -11.99
C ASP A 116 -8.35 -2.19 -12.28
N LEU A 117 -7.21 -2.36 -11.59
CA LEU A 117 -6.04 -1.48 -11.71
C LEU A 117 -5.07 -1.89 -12.83
N LYS A 118 -5.21 -3.09 -13.41
CA LYS A 118 -4.22 -3.62 -14.38
C LYS A 118 -4.11 -2.82 -15.68
N ASN A 119 -5.23 -2.26 -16.14
CA ASN A 119 -5.34 -1.62 -17.46
C ASN A 119 -5.68 -0.14 -17.35
N ILE A 120 -5.35 0.50 -16.22
CA ILE A 120 -5.61 1.93 -16.05
C ILE A 120 -4.69 2.74 -16.95
N GLU A 121 -5.29 3.65 -17.71
CA GLU A 121 -4.57 4.69 -18.44
C GLU A 121 -3.96 5.67 -17.43
N LEU A 122 -2.64 5.82 -17.52
CA LEU A 122 -1.83 6.47 -16.50
C LEU A 122 -0.82 7.42 -17.13
N GLU A 123 -0.79 8.66 -16.67
CA GLU A 123 0.35 9.54 -16.92
C GLU A 123 1.44 9.35 -15.85
N LEU A 124 1.16 9.66 -14.58
CA LEU A 124 2.11 9.45 -13.47
C LEU A 124 1.56 8.64 -12.30
N ALA A 125 0.32 8.87 -11.88
CA ALA A 125 -0.28 8.14 -10.77
C ALA A 125 -1.81 8.01 -10.89
N HIS A 126 -2.34 6.90 -10.37
CA HIS A 126 -3.76 6.67 -10.18
C HIS A 126 -4.00 6.25 -8.73
N LEU A 127 -4.76 7.04 -7.97
CA LEU A 127 -5.00 6.80 -6.54
C LEU A 127 -6.39 6.20 -6.30
N VAL A 128 -6.48 5.18 -5.46
CA VAL A 128 -7.77 4.74 -4.91
C VAL A 128 -8.04 5.56 -3.65
N LEU A 129 -9.16 6.27 -3.63
CA LEU A 129 -9.60 7.10 -2.52
C LEU A 129 -10.83 6.50 -1.84
N VAL A 130 -10.94 6.68 -0.53
CA VAL A 130 -12.02 6.13 0.31
C VAL A 130 -12.65 7.22 1.15
N ASN A 131 -13.76 6.90 1.81
CA ASN A 131 -14.33 7.79 2.83
C ASN A 131 -13.31 8.11 3.92
N ASN A 132 -13.38 9.33 4.45
CA ASN A 132 -12.53 9.78 5.54
C ASN A 132 -12.82 8.93 6.80
N PRO A 133 -11.85 8.16 7.31
CA PRO A 133 -12.04 7.44 8.57
C PRO A 133 -12.09 8.45 9.74
N PRO A 134 -12.64 8.08 10.91
CA PRO A 134 -12.75 8.99 12.05
C PRO A 134 -11.44 9.62 12.52
N HIS A 135 -10.31 8.96 12.26
CA HIS A 135 -8.98 9.45 12.63
C HIS A 135 -8.33 10.37 11.57
N ILE A 136 -8.94 10.54 10.38
CA ILE A 136 -8.53 11.47 9.33
C ILE A 136 -9.77 12.24 8.82
N PRO A 137 -10.47 13.00 9.68
CA PRO A 137 -11.76 13.62 9.32
C PRO A 137 -11.65 14.61 8.16
N GLY A 138 -10.48 15.24 7.99
CA GLY A 138 -10.22 16.19 6.91
C GLY A 138 -9.82 15.58 5.56
N GLY A 139 -9.69 14.25 5.48
CA GLY A 139 -9.20 13.55 4.29
C GLY A 139 -7.79 13.97 3.86
N ASP A 140 -7.39 13.57 2.66
CA ASP A 140 -6.09 13.90 2.05
C ASP A 140 -6.26 14.72 0.77
N PHE A 141 -7.22 14.34 -0.08
CA PHE A 141 -7.40 14.87 -1.42
C PHE A 141 -8.87 15.08 -1.78
N SER A 142 -9.13 15.75 -2.89
CA SER A 142 -10.44 15.83 -3.54
C SER A 142 -10.40 15.18 -4.94
N LEU A 143 -11.58 14.92 -5.52
CA LEU A 143 -11.74 14.46 -6.91
C LEU A 143 -12.54 15.47 -7.72
N ALA A 144 -12.01 15.87 -8.87
CA ALA A 144 -12.70 16.62 -9.91
C ALA A 144 -12.85 15.73 -11.16
N GLY A 145 -14.00 15.05 -11.27
CA GLY A 145 -14.14 13.93 -12.19
C GLY A 145 -13.16 12.81 -11.80
N ARG A 146 -12.22 12.47 -12.70
CA ARG A 146 -11.16 11.49 -12.42
C ARG A 146 -9.84 12.09 -11.95
N LEU A 147 -9.70 13.41 -11.96
CA LEU A 147 -8.46 14.07 -11.53
C LEU A 147 -8.43 14.19 -10.02
N VAL A 148 -7.30 13.83 -9.42
CA VAL A 148 -7.03 14.13 -8.02
C VAL A 148 -6.61 15.58 -7.92
N CYS A 149 -7.16 16.31 -6.96
CA CYS A 149 -6.84 17.70 -6.69
C CYS A 149 -6.59 17.95 -5.20
N GLU A 150 -6.05 19.12 -4.89
CA GLU A 150 -5.97 19.60 -3.51
C GLU A 150 -7.36 19.73 -2.89
N LYS A 151 -7.40 19.77 -1.55
CA LYS A 151 -8.64 19.69 -0.78
C LYS A 151 -9.60 20.82 -1.13
N THR A 152 -10.85 20.43 -1.41
CA THR A 152 -12.00 21.31 -1.61
C THR A 152 -13.09 20.97 -0.58
N ASN A 153 -14.36 21.32 -0.83
CA ASN A 153 -15.47 21.04 0.10
C ASN A 153 -15.71 19.54 0.34
N LYS A 154 -15.45 18.68 -0.65
CA LYS A 154 -15.59 17.22 -0.50
C LYS A 154 -14.22 16.56 -0.58
N THR A 155 -13.75 16.01 0.54
CA THR A 155 -12.45 15.34 0.64
C THR A 155 -12.61 13.84 0.85
N TYR A 156 -11.55 13.13 0.50
CA TYR A 156 -11.40 11.68 0.62
C TYR A 156 -10.00 11.35 1.14
N THR A 157 -9.86 10.19 1.77
CA THR A 157 -8.59 9.67 2.26
C THR A 157 -7.92 8.80 1.21
N TYR A 158 -6.60 8.91 1.08
CA TYR A 158 -5.82 7.99 0.27
C TYR A 158 -5.83 6.61 0.91
N SER A 159 -6.31 5.61 0.17
CA SER A 159 -6.50 4.26 0.69
C SER A 159 -5.20 3.51 0.97
N GLY A 160 -4.05 4.01 0.51
CA GLY A 160 -2.81 3.24 0.44
C GLY A 160 -2.73 2.26 -0.73
N ILE A 161 -3.67 2.35 -1.69
CA ILE A 161 -3.67 1.61 -2.96
C ILE A 161 -3.54 2.59 -4.12
N ALA A 162 -2.58 2.34 -5.02
CA ALA A 162 -2.36 3.16 -6.21
C ALA A 162 -1.76 2.34 -7.37
N VAL A 163 -1.78 2.93 -8.57
CA VAL A 163 -0.85 2.57 -9.65
C VAL A 163 0.08 3.75 -9.86
N LEU A 164 1.39 3.51 -9.83
CA LEU A 164 2.41 4.56 -9.94
C LEU A 164 3.32 4.27 -11.12
N HIS A 165 3.70 5.32 -11.86
CA HIS A 165 4.76 5.26 -12.85
C HIS A 165 6.10 5.59 -12.17
N PRO A 166 7.18 4.82 -12.41
CA PRO A 166 8.54 5.16 -11.94
C PRO A 166 9.00 6.60 -12.22
N LYS A 167 8.52 7.22 -13.31
CA LYS A 167 8.80 8.62 -13.67
C LYS A 167 8.33 9.64 -12.62
N LEU A 168 7.39 9.28 -11.75
CA LEU A 168 6.97 10.10 -10.62
C LEU A 168 8.13 10.44 -9.67
N PHE A 169 9.17 9.59 -9.64
CA PHE A 169 10.32 9.71 -8.75
C PHE A 169 11.58 10.28 -9.44
N THR A 170 11.48 10.67 -10.71
CA THR A 170 12.61 11.25 -11.46
C THR A 170 13.08 12.55 -10.81
N GLY A 171 14.40 12.70 -10.64
CA GLY A 171 15.01 13.91 -10.07
C GLY A 171 14.89 14.05 -8.55
N VAL A 172 14.29 13.08 -7.85
CA VAL A 172 14.27 13.09 -6.38
C VAL A 172 15.64 12.71 -5.85
N SER A 173 16.34 13.64 -5.20
CA SER A 173 17.65 13.38 -4.58
C SER A 173 17.54 12.73 -3.20
N LYS A 174 16.50 13.08 -2.43
CA LYS A 174 16.26 12.55 -1.08
C LYS A 174 16.09 11.03 -1.06
N GLU A 175 16.57 10.39 -0.01
CA GLU A 175 16.39 8.95 0.24
C GLU A 175 15.18 8.66 1.12
N ASN A 176 14.89 9.53 2.09
CA ASN A 176 13.73 9.43 2.98
C ASN A 176 12.79 10.62 2.71
N PHE A 177 11.55 10.33 2.29
CA PHE A 177 10.54 11.33 1.97
C PHE A 177 9.13 10.73 1.88
N PHE A 178 8.12 11.56 2.10
CA PHE A 178 6.72 11.13 1.97
C PHE A 178 6.31 11.02 0.50
N LEU A 179 5.45 10.05 0.17
CA LEU A 179 4.90 9.92 -1.18
C LEU A 179 4.15 11.20 -1.63
N THR A 180 3.56 11.93 -0.70
CA THR A 180 2.88 13.21 -0.97
C THR A 180 3.81 14.29 -1.53
N GLU A 181 5.12 14.24 -1.25
CA GLU A 181 6.10 15.21 -1.78
C GLU A 181 6.24 15.10 -3.30
N VAL A 182 6.08 13.91 -3.88
CA VAL A 182 6.09 13.72 -5.35
C VAL A 182 4.70 13.78 -5.97
N LEU A 183 3.66 13.37 -5.23
CA LEU A 183 2.28 13.43 -5.72
C LEU A 183 1.78 14.88 -5.87
N LYS A 184 2.07 15.78 -4.93
CA LYS A 184 1.55 17.16 -4.96
C LYS A 184 1.96 17.92 -6.24
N PRO A 185 3.24 17.96 -6.64
CA PRO A 185 3.63 18.57 -7.91
C PRO A 185 2.94 17.94 -9.13
N ALA A 186 2.78 16.61 -9.14
CA ALA A 186 2.10 15.90 -10.22
C ALA A 186 0.58 16.20 -10.26
N ILE A 187 -0.05 16.37 -9.11
CA ILE A 187 -1.45 16.79 -8.95
C ILE A 187 -1.65 18.20 -9.54
N ILE A 188 -0.76 19.15 -9.21
CA ILE A 188 -0.80 20.52 -9.77
C ILE A 188 -0.74 20.50 -11.31
N GLN A 189 0.07 19.58 -11.86
CA GLN A 189 0.20 19.38 -13.30
C GLN A 189 -0.93 18.54 -13.93
N LYS A 190 -1.95 18.13 -13.15
CA LYS A 190 -3.07 17.28 -13.58
C LYS A 190 -2.66 15.90 -14.12
N LYS A 191 -1.53 15.36 -13.64
CA LYS A 191 -0.98 14.05 -14.06
C LYS A 191 -1.35 12.90 -13.14
N VAL A 192 -2.19 13.19 -12.14
CA VAL A 192 -2.66 12.21 -11.14
C VAL A 192 -4.16 12.06 -11.27
N THR A 193 -4.58 10.85 -11.57
CA THR A 193 -5.98 10.46 -11.59
C THR A 193 -6.33 9.67 -10.33
N GLY A 194 -7.61 9.41 -10.12
CA GLY A 194 -8.05 8.55 -9.04
C GLY A 194 -9.49 8.08 -9.22
N GLN A 195 -9.85 7.13 -8.38
CA GLN A 195 -11.21 6.60 -8.28
C GLN A 195 -11.65 6.56 -6.82
N TYR A 196 -12.94 6.82 -6.61
CA TYR A 196 -13.54 6.66 -5.31
C TYR A 196 -13.99 5.21 -5.13
N TYR A 197 -13.64 4.62 -3.98
CA TYR A 197 -14.03 3.29 -3.57
C TYR A 197 -14.89 3.35 -2.31
N SER A 198 -16.10 2.79 -2.40
CA SER A 198 -17.08 2.74 -1.32
C SER A 198 -17.24 1.36 -0.68
N GLY A 199 -16.42 0.38 -1.05
CA GLY A 199 -16.47 -0.96 -0.46
C GLY A 199 -15.70 -1.05 0.87
N LEU A 200 -15.47 -2.28 1.34
CA LEU A 200 -14.81 -2.52 2.62
C LEU A 200 -13.34 -2.06 2.54
N TRP A 201 -12.95 -1.15 3.43
CA TRP A 201 -11.58 -0.69 3.60
C TRP A 201 -11.34 -0.29 5.06
N GLN A 202 -10.24 -0.73 5.65
CA GLN A 202 -9.84 -0.39 7.01
C GLN A 202 -8.31 -0.37 7.15
N ASP A 203 -7.73 0.71 7.67
CA ASP A 203 -6.32 0.77 8.13
C ASP A 203 -6.21 0.08 9.49
N ILE A 204 -5.43 -1.00 9.56
CA ILE A 204 -5.17 -1.73 10.81
C ILE A 204 -4.03 -1.05 11.54
N GLY A 205 -4.26 0.17 11.99
CA GLY A 205 -3.25 1.05 12.57
C GLY A 205 -3.14 0.98 14.08
N ARG A 206 -4.20 0.56 14.78
CA ARG A 206 -4.31 0.60 16.24
C ARG A 206 -4.88 -0.72 16.78
N PRO A 207 -4.68 -1.03 18.08
CA PRO A 207 -5.15 -2.30 18.65
C PRO A 207 -6.65 -2.52 18.51
N HIS A 208 -7.47 -1.47 18.65
CA HIS A 208 -8.92 -1.60 18.47
C HIS A 208 -9.31 -2.00 17.04
N ASP A 209 -8.61 -1.49 16.02
CA ASP A 209 -8.85 -1.86 14.62
C ASP A 209 -8.57 -3.35 14.41
N PHE A 210 -7.46 -3.81 14.97
CA PHE A 210 -7.02 -5.21 14.88
C PHE A 210 -7.97 -6.17 15.61
N PHE A 211 -8.29 -5.89 16.88
CA PHE A 211 -9.17 -6.76 17.68
C PHE A 211 -10.62 -6.76 17.18
N ALA A 212 -11.11 -5.64 16.63
CA ALA A 212 -12.43 -5.60 16.03
C ALA A 212 -12.55 -6.59 14.85
N LEU A 213 -11.49 -6.75 14.05
CA LEU A 213 -11.49 -7.72 12.94
C LEU A 213 -11.31 -9.16 13.40
N GLN A 214 -10.56 -9.43 14.47
CA GLN A 214 -10.44 -10.80 15.00
C GLN A 214 -11.75 -11.35 15.58
N GLN A 215 -12.67 -10.47 15.99
CA GLN A 215 -13.98 -10.87 16.51
C GLN A 215 -15.03 -11.09 15.41
N GLN A 216 -14.73 -10.73 14.16
CA GLN A 216 -15.63 -10.98 13.05
C GLN A 216 -15.57 -12.46 12.66
N PRO A 217 -16.72 -13.14 12.49
CA PRO A 217 -16.74 -14.50 11.98
C PRO A 217 -16.06 -14.56 10.61
N SER A 218 -15.36 -15.67 10.33
CA SER A 218 -14.69 -15.87 9.04
C SER A 218 -15.75 -15.89 7.94
N ASN A 219 -15.74 -14.89 7.07
CA ASN A 219 -16.47 -14.94 5.80
C ASN A 219 -15.63 -15.77 4.83
N ASP A 220 -15.66 -17.09 5.01
CA ASP A 220 -15.12 -18.07 4.05
C ASP A 220 -16.00 -18.13 2.79
#